data_AF-A0A4Q5APP0-F1
#
_entry.id   AF-A0A4Q5APP0-F1
#
_cell.length_a   1.000
_cell.length_b   1.000
_cell.length_c   1.000
_cell.angle_alpha   90.00
_cell.angle_beta   90.00
_cell.angle_gamma   90.00
#
_symmetry.space_group_name_H-M   'P 1'
#
loop_
_entity.id
_entity.type
_entity.pdbx_description
1 polymer ?
#
loop_
_entity_poly.entity_id
_entity_poly.type
_entity_poly.pdbx_seq_one_letter_code
_entity_poly.pdbx_strand_id
1 'polypeptide(L)'
;MASFMREEAQQLSSCIRSKMRLVLPHMKHTPVFSHRTAIEYWGSRAPDSSMKPLTLHVSVPRRDERPHTQGVSAHLWCGPLLTHVDDGFEVVRPEVCWAQMAQYCPPTTLITIAANFTCRDRVRRVTTLDEIIGYATSLKGFHGKRKCMEVIPFLIENTDSPREAMLAEFLIRHGFGRPVANFRVQLEGRVCYLDVSYPDLKIAFEYQGAYHADVEQMRRDMAKHNDLLKRGWQIIYVTLEDFRNPAQFLDIIQVTVEQQHHLMGLKKVVR
;
A
#
# COMPACT_ATOMS: atom_id res chain seq x y z
N MET A 1 0.92 -15.80 1.62
CA MET A 1 0.49 -14.38 1.70
C MET A 1 -0.20 -13.90 0.42
N ALA A 2 0.40 -14.04 -0.77
CA ALA A 2 -0.22 -13.57 -2.02
C ALA A 2 -1.61 -14.15 -2.35
N SER A 3 -1.85 -15.46 -2.17
CA SER A 3 -3.20 -16.07 -2.39
C SER A 3 -4.25 -15.50 -1.44
N PHE A 4 -3.91 -15.41 -0.15
CA PHE A 4 -4.79 -14.85 0.86
C PHE A 4 -5.17 -13.38 0.57
N MET A 5 -4.19 -12.54 0.22
CA MET A 5 -4.45 -11.14 -0.14
C MET A 5 -5.31 -11.01 -1.41
N ARG A 6 -5.18 -11.94 -2.37
CA ARG A 6 -6.08 -12.03 -3.54
C ARG A 6 -7.51 -12.36 -3.14
N GLU A 7 -7.69 -13.39 -2.33
CA GLU A 7 -9.00 -13.82 -1.86
C GLU A 7 -9.70 -12.72 -1.06
N GLU A 8 -8.99 -12.04 -0.15
CA GLU A 8 -9.55 -10.91 0.59
C GLU A 8 -9.96 -9.75 -0.31
N ALA A 9 -9.10 -9.36 -1.27
CA ALA A 9 -9.40 -8.27 -2.19
C ALA A 9 -10.61 -8.60 -3.09
N GLN A 10 -10.69 -9.84 -3.58
CA GLN A 10 -11.82 -10.34 -4.37
C GLN A 10 -13.11 -10.39 -3.56
N GLN A 11 -13.05 -10.87 -2.32
CA GLN A 11 -14.20 -10.91 -1.42
C GLN A 11 -14.72 -9.50 -1.13
N LEU A 12 -13.82 -8.54 -0.89
CA LEU A 12 -14.17 -7.15 -0.63
C LEU A 12 -14.85 -6.51 -1.84
N SER A 13 -14.24 -6.65 -3.03
CA SER A 13 -14.82 -6.15 -4.29
C SER A 13 -16.17 -6.80 -4.60
N SER A 14 -16.32 -8.11 -4.35
CA SER A 14 -17.59 -8.81 -4.57
C SER A 14 -18.69 -8.34 -3.61
N CYS A 15 -18.34 -8.11 -2.34
CA CYS A 15 -19.25 -7.60 -1.32
C CYS A 15 -19.74 -6.19 -1.68
N ILE A 16 -18.84 -5.28 -2.06
CA ILE A 16 -19.23 -3.91 -2.39
C ILE A 16 -20.04 -3.84 -3.69
N ARG A 17 -19.68 -4.62 -4.73
CA ARG A 17 -20.45 -4.74 -5.98
C ARG A 17 -21.88 -5.23 -5.72
N SER A 18 -22.04 -6.20 -4.83
CA SER A 18 -23.37 -6.69 -4.43
C SER A 18 -24.22 -5.58 -3.79
N LYS A 19 -23.64 -4.78 -2.90
CA LYS A 19 -24.33 -3.62 -2.30
C LYS A 19 -24.68 -2.55 -3.33
N MET A 20 -23.77 -2.25 -4.24
CA MET A 20 -23.99 -1.28 -5.32
C MET A 20 -25.17 -1.73 -6.21
N ARG A 21 -25.22 -3.01 -6.58
CA ARG A 21 -26.30 -3.58 -7.39
C ARG A 21 -27.68 -3.46 -6.74
N LEU A 22 -27.76 -3.63 -5.42
CA LEU A 22 -29.01 -3.48 -4.67
C LEU A 22 -29.50 -2.03 -4.63
N VAL A 23 -28.58 -1.06 -4.64
CA VAL A 23 -28.93 0.37 -4.54
C VAL A 23 -29.26 0.98 -5.89
N LEU A 24 -28.60 0.56 -6.97
CA LEU A 24 -28.73 1.15 -8.31
C LEU A 24 -30.19 1.35 -8.78
N PRO A 25 -31.12 0.38 -8.65
CA PRO A 25 -32.51 0.55 -9.10
C PRO A 25 -33.28 1.65 -8.35
N HIS A 26 -32.81 2.05 -7.18
CA HIS A 26 -33.42 3.09 -6.35
C HIS A 26 -32.78 4.48 -6.57
N MET A 27 -31.81 4.59 -7.47
CA MET A 27 -31.14 5.83 -7.80
C MET A 27 -31.81 6.47 -9.02
N LYS A 28 -32.14 7.76 -8.93
CA LYS A 28 -32.74 8.52 -10.05
C LYS A 28 -31.81 8.63 -11.26
N HIS A 29 -30.51 8.66 -11.02
CA HIS A 29 -29.45 8.76 -12.01
C HIS A 29 -28.34 7.78 -11.66
N THR A 30 -27.58 7.34 -12.67
CA THR A 30 -26.38 6.52 -12.45
C THR A 30 -25.39 7.29 -11.58
N PRO A 31 -25.06 6.81 -10.38
CA PRO A 31 -24.13 7.51 -9.50
C PRO A 31 -22.68 7.21 -9.88
N VAL A 32 -21.80 8.18 -9.61
CA VAL A 32 -20.35 7.96 -9.63
C VAL A 32 -19.89 7.49 -8.24
N PHE A 33 -19.66 6.20 -8.08
CA PHE A 33 -19.18 5.61 -6.83
C PHE A 33 -17.74 6.04 -6.55
N SER A 34 -17.46 6.36 -5.29
CA SER A 34 -16.29 7.15 -4.92
C SER A 34 -15.82 6.91 -3.48
N HIS A 35 -14.76 7.60 -3.07
CA HIS A 35 -14.22 7.53 -1.70
C HIS A 35 -14.08 6.08 -1.23
N ARG A 36 -14.56 5.74 -0.02
CA ARG A 36 -14.46 4.40 0.57
C ARG A 36 -15.11 3.31 -0.31
N THR A 37 -16.22 3.59 -0.97
CA THR A 37 -16.86 2.61 -1.86
C THR A 37 -15.96 2.26 -3.04
N ALA A 38 -15.30 3.26 -3.63
CA ALA A 38 -14.32 3.01 -4.68
C ALA A 38 -13.06 2.30 -4.14
N ILE A 39 -12.58 2.63 -2.93
CA ILE A 39 -11.47 1.91 -2.29
C ILE A 39 -11.76 0.41 -2.18
N GLU A 40 -12.94 0.06 -1.65
CA GLU A 40 -13.38 -1.32 -1.47
C GLU A 40 -13.66 -2.01 -2.82
N TYR A 41 -14.19 -1.28 -3.80
CA TYR A 41 -14.38 -1.77 -5.17
C TYR A 41 -13.06 -2.20 -5.82
N TRP A 42 -12.01 -1.41 -5.63
CA TRP A 42 -10.65 -1.70 -6.09
C TRP A 42 -9.89 -2.69 -5.20
N GLY A 43 -10.59 -3.37 -4.28
CA GLY A 43 -10.03 -4.48 -3.50
C GLY A 43 -9.12 -4.06 -2.35
N SER A 44 -9.18 -2.79 -1.92
CA SER A 44 -8.42 -2.28 -0.77
C SER A 44 -9.34 -1.91 0.39
N ARG A 45 -8.81 -1.95 1.62
CA ARG A 45 -9.52 -1.48 2.82
C ARG A 45 -9.06 -0.05 3.17
N ALA A 46 -9.93 0.67 3.88
CA ALA A 46 -9.61 1.96 4.49
C ALA A 46 -9.74 1.87 6.02
N PRO A 47 -8.79 1.22 6.72
CA PRO A 47 -8.78 1.16 8.18
C PRO A 47 -8.74 2.57 8.79
N ASP A 48 -9.34 2.73 9.97
CA ASP A 48 -9.35 3.99 10.73
C ASP A 48 -9.91 5.20 9.97
N SER A 49 -10.67 4.94 8.92
CA SER A 49 -11.42 5.96 8.20
C SER A 49 -12.64 6.40 9.00
N SER A 50 -12.93 7.70 9.00
CA SER A 50 -14.15 8.27 9.56
C SER A 50 -15.40 7.99 8.71
N MET A 51 -15.24 7.43 7.51
CA MET A 51 -16.36 7.03 6.65
C MET A 51 -17.00 5.72 7.11
N LYS A 52 -18.34 5.70 7.15
CA LYS A 52 -19.13 4.57 7.63
C LYS A 52 -18.99 3.34 6.70
N PRO A 53 -18.54 2.16 7.20
CA PRO A 53 -18.33 0.96 6.38
C PRO A 53 -19.56 0.39 5.66
N LEU A 54 -20.77 0.69 6.16
CA LEU A 54 -22.02 0.15 5.63
C LEU A 54 -22.71 1.12 4.65
N THR A 55 -22.18 2.33 4.47
CA THR A 55 -22.75 3.37 3.61
C THR A 55 -22.02 3.38 2.26
N LEU A 56 -22.78 3.43 1.16
CA LEU A 56 -22.20 3.67 -0.16
C LEU A 56 -21.90 5.16 -0.33
N HIS A 57 -20.74 5.47 -0.88
CA HIS A 57 -20.26 6.83 -1.06
C HIS A 57 -20.16 7.17 -2.54
N VAL A 58 -20.78 8.29 -2.93
CA VAL A 58 -20.85 8.75 -4.32
C VAL A 58 -20.36 10.19 -4.40
N SER A 59 -19.80 10.56 -5.55
CA SER A 59 -19.38 11.94 -5.82
C SER A 59 -20.36 12.60 -6.75
N VAL A 60 -20.68 13.86 -6.44
CA VAL A 60 -21.54 14.70 -7.29
C VAL A 60 -20.82 16.04 -7.52
N PRO A 61 -20.93 16.63 -8.72
CA PRO A 61 -20.30 17.90 -9.02
C PRO A 61 -21.03 19.08 -8.36
N ARG A 62 -22.34 18.95 -8.10
CA ARG A 62 -23.20 20.01 -7.53
C ARG A 62 -24.07 19.51 -6.38
N ARG A 63 -24.54 20.45 -5.54
CA ARG A 63 -25.29 20.15 -4.30
C ARG A 63 -26.70 19.64 -4.57
N ASP A 64 -27.34 20.16 -5.60
CA ASP A 64 -28.67 19.82 -6.09
C ASP A 64 -28.71 18.45 -6.79
N GLU A 65 -27.56 17.90 -7.17
CA GLU A 65 -27.43 16.57 -7.77
C GLU A 65 -27.30 15.45 -6.71
N ARG A 66 -27.40 15.77 -5.42
CA ARG A 66 -27.25 14.78 -4.34
C ARG A 66 -28.42 13.79 -4.34
N PRO A 67 -28.15 12.47 -4.42
CA PRO A 67 -29.21 11.47 -4.27
C PRO A 67 -29.77 11.46 -2.84
N HIS A 68 -31.09 11.29 -2.74
CA HIS A 68 -31.80 11.07 -1.48
C HIS A 68 -32.16 9.59 -1.34
N THR A 69 -31.14 8.73 -1.33
CA THR A 69 -31.30 7.27 -1.26
C THR A 69 -30.74 6.74 0.05
N GLN A 70 -31.53 5.95 0.77
CA GLN A 70 -31.10 5.37 2.05
C GLN A 70 -29.85 4.51 1.86
N GLY A 71 -28.88 4.67 2.76
CA GLY A 71 -27.60 3.96 2.68
C GLY A 71 -26.61 4.56 1.69
N VAL A 72 -26.94 5.69 1.04
CA VAL A 72 -26.03 6.44 0.17
C VAL A 72 -25.66 7.78 0.79
N SER A 73 -24.38 8.12 0.74
CA SER A 73 -23.83 9.41 1.16
C SER A 73 -23.15 10.07 -0.03
N ALA A 74 -23.59 11.28 -0.35
CA ALA A 74 -23.10 12.05 -1.48
C ALA A 74 -22.10 13.11 -1.04
N HIS A 75 -20.97 13.17 -1.74
CA HIS A 75 -19.87 14.08 -1.48
C HIS A 75 -19.66 15.02 -2.65
N LEU A 76 -19.35 16.28 -2.36
CA LEU A 76 -18.95 17.22 -3.41
C LEU A 76 -17.48 17.01 -3.74
N TRP A 77 -17.17 16.98 -5.03
CA TRP A 77 -15.80 16.91 -5.51
C TRP A 77 -15.54 18.00 -6.54
N CYS A 78 -14.42 18.72 -6.40
CA CYS A 78 -14.06 19.85 -7.26
C CYS A 78 -13.03 19.49 -8.34
N GLY A 79 -12.39 18.33 -8.25
CA GLY A 79 -11.46 17.84 -9.28
C GLY A 79 -12.20 17.07 -10.38
N PRO A 80 -11.52 16.76 -11.51
CA PRO A 80 -12.05 15.85 -12.52
C PRO A 80 -12.37 14.48 -11.91
N LEU A 81 -13.59 14.01 -12.09
CA LEU A 81 -13.99 12.65 -11.74
C LEU A 81 -13.57 11.73 -12.88
N LEU A 82 -12.30 11.32 -12.90
CA LEU A 82 -11.87 10.29 -13.84
C LEU A 82 -12.50 8.97 -13.42
N THR A 83 -13.34 8.39 -14.27
CA THR A 83 -14.13 7.19 -13.96
C THR A 83 -13.70 5.97 -14.77
N HIS A 84 -14.06 4.82 -14.25
CA HIS A 84 -14.01 3.51 -14.87
C HIS A 84 -15.43 2.94 -14.85
N VAL A 85 -15.86 2.39 -15.99
CA VAL A 85 -17.18 1.78 -16.12
C VAL A 85 -17.00 0.27 -16.32
N ASP A 86 -17.55 -0.52 -15.40
CA ASP A 86 -17.56 -1.98 -15.44
C ASP A 86 -18.81 -2.51 -14.73
N ASP A 87 -19.41 -3.56 -15.29
CA ASP A 87 -20.62 -4.23 -14.75
C ASP A 87 -21.78 -3.26 -14.42
N GLY A 88 -21.96 -2.23 -15.27
CA GLY A 88 -23.00 -1.21 -15.10
C GLY A 88 -22.75 -0.22 -13.95
N PHE A 89 -21.57 -0.27 -13.32
CA PHE A 89 -21.16 0.69 -12.30
C PHE A 89 -20.22 1.73 -12.91
N GLU A 90 -20.45 2.99 -12.58
CA GLU A 90 -19.47 4.05 -12.78
C GLU A 90 -18.73 4.31 -11.47
N VAL A 91 -17.43 4.04 -11.44
CA VAL A 91 -16.58 4.14 -10.24
C VAL A 91 -15.39 5.04 -10.54
N VAL A 92 -15.03 5.94 -9.64
CA VAL A 92 -13.81 6.75 -9.84
C VAL A 92 -12.57 5.87 -9.88
N ARG A 93 -11.59 6.26 -10.69
CA ARG A 93 -10.30 5.59 -10.81
C ARG A 93 -9.52 5.58 -9.48
N PRO A 94 -8.57 4.63 -9.28
CA PRO A 94 -7.85 4.46 -8.01
C PRO A 94 -7.18 5.74 -7.49
N GLU A 95 -6.52 6.50 -8.36
CA GLU A 95 -5.84 7.76 -8.04
C GLU A 95 -6.83 8.85 -7.55
N VAL A 96 -8.06 8.84 -8.06
CA VAL A 96 -9.12 9.77 -7.68
C VAL A 96 -9.65 9.43 -6.29
N CYS A 97 -10.00 8.16 -6.03
CA CYS A 97 -10.51 7.78 -4.71
C CYS A 97 -9.43 7.86 -3.63
N TRP A 98 -8.16 7.63 -3.97
CA TRP A 98 -7.04 7.88 -3.04
C TRP A 98 -7.02 9.34 -2.59
N ALA A 99 -7.06 10.30 -3.52
CA ALA A 99 -7.08 11.73 -3.19
C ALA A 99 -8.34 12.12 -2.40
N GLN A 100 -9.50 11.57 -2.78
CA GLN A 100 -10.78 11.79 -2.08
C GLN A 100 -10.75 11.30 -0.63
N MET A 101 -10.07 10.18 -0.37
CA MET A 101 -9.96 9.59 0.97
C MET A 101 -9.04 10.36 1.90
N ALA A 102 -8.14 11.19 1.38
CA ALA A 102 -7.11 11.86 2.17
C ALA A 102 -7.67 12.71 3.33
N GLN A 103 -8.86 13.29 3.22
CA GLN A 103 -9.45 14.05 4.35
C GLN A 103 -10.10 13.14 5.41
N TYR A 104 -10.35 11.87 5.12
CA TYR A 104 -11.17 10.97 5.94
C TYR A 104 -10.38 9.88 6.67
N CYS A 105 -9.08 9.74 6.41
CA CYS A 105 -8.24 8.74 7.07
C CYS A 105 -6.90 9.32 7.53
N PRO A 106 -6.19 8.69 8.48
CA PRO A 106 -4.84 9.12 8.87
C PRO A 106 -3.82 8.91 7.72
N PRO A 107 -2.65 9.57 7.77
CA PRO A 107 -1.59 9.40 6.77
C PRO A 107 -1.20 7.93 6.54
N THR A 108 -1.12 7.13 7.60
CA THR A 108 -0.78 5.70 7.56
C THR A 108 -1.77 4.88 6.73
N THR A 109 -3.07 5.14 6.86
CA THR A 109 -4.10 4.52 6.02
C THR A 109 -3.95 4.94 4.57
N LEU A 110 -3.66 6.22 4.31
CA LEU A 110 -3.48 6.72 2.94
C LEU A 110 -2.28 6.06 2.25
N ILE A 111 -1.18 5.82 2.97
CA ILE A 111 -0.02 5.05 2.51
C ILE A 111 -0.42 3.61 2.21
N THR A 112 -1.15 2.97 3.13
CA THR A 112 -1.62 1.59 2.97
C THR A 112 -2.51 1.42 1.73
N ILE A 113 -3.40 2.38 1.46
CA ILE A 113 -4.26 2.34 0.27
C ILE A 113 -3.41 2.42 -1.00
N ALA A 114 -2.45 3.37 -1.07
CA ALA A 114 -1.56 3.49 -2.22
C ALA A 114 -0.78 2.18 -2.44
N ALA A 115 -0.17 1.64 -1.39
CA ALA A 115 0.59 0.39 -1.44
C ALA A 115 -0.25 -0.79 -1.95
N ASN A 116 -1.50 -0.91 -1.50
CA ASN A 116 -2.42 -1.93 -1.98
C ASN A 116 -2.74 -1.77 -3.47
N PHE A 117 -2.97 -0.53 -3.93
CA PHE A 117 -3.28 -0.25 -5.33
C PHE A 117 -2.09 -0.47 -6.27
N THR A 118 -0.87 -0.24 -5.79
CA THR A 118 0.39 -0.38 -6.53
C THR A 118 1.14 -1.67 -6.16
N CYS A 119 0.45 -2.69 -5.63
CA CYS A 119 1.09 -3.90 -5.13
C CYS A 119 1.82 -4.68 -6.24
N ARG A 120 2.73 -5.57 -5.86
CA ARG A 120 3.51 -6.39 -6.83
C ARG A 120 2.63 -7.32 -7.66
N ASP A 121 1.57 -7.82 -7.05
CA ASP A 121 0.62 -8.74 -7.67
C ASP A 121 -0.13 -8.09 -8.84
N ARG A 122 0.19 -8.49 -10.06
CA ARG A 122 -0.37 -7.93 -11.30
C ARG A 122 -1.88 -8.08 -11.43
N VAL A 123 -2.49 -9.05 -10.76
CA VAL A 123 -3.95 -9.26 -10.81
C VAL A 123 -4.67 -8.25 -9.90
N ARG A 124 -4.05 -7.89 -8.77
CA ARG A 124 -4.61 -6.93 -7.81
C ARG A 124 -4.21 -5.48 -8.07
N ARG A 125 -3.09 -5.26 -8.75
CA ARG A 125 -2.62 -3.92 -9.07
C ARG A 125 -3.63 -3.22 -9.96
N VAL A 126 -4.04 -2.03 -9.55
CA VAL A 126 -5.06 -1.23 -10.26
C VAL A 126 -4.51 0.10 -10.79
N THR A 127 -3.33 0.53 -10.34
CA THR A 127 -2.71 1.80 -10.74
C THR A 127 -1.19 1.78 -10.49
N THR A 128 -0.52 2.90 -10.79
CA THR A 128 0.89 3.17 -10.51
C THR A 128 1.05 4.35 -9.53
N LEU A 129 2.22 4.49 -8.92
CA LEU A 129 2.49 5.68 -8.11
C LEU A 129 2.50 6.96 -8.96
N ASP A 130 2.94 6.89 -10.21
CA ASP A 130 2.94 8.05 -11.12
C ASP A 130 1.52 8.56 -11.39
N GLU A 131 0.54 7.66 -11.54
CA GLU A 131 -0.87 8.05 -11.68
C GLU A 131 -1.42 8.69 -10.39
N ILE A 132 -1.13 8.10 -9.22
CA ILE A 132 -1.54 8.64 -7.92
C ILE A 132 -0.96 10.04 -7.69
N ILE A 133 0.35 10.18 -7.87
CA ILE A 133 1.09 11.43 -7.67
C ILE A 133 0.65 12.45 -8.73
N GLY A 134 0.55 12.04 -9.99
CA GLY A 134 0.14 12.90 -11.10
C GLY A 134 -1.24 13.50 -10.88
N TYR A 135 -2.22 12.69 -10.47
CA TYR A 135 -3.56 13.21 -10.18
C TYR A 135 -3.54 14.21 -9.02
N ALA A 136 -2.93 13.85 -7.88
CA ALA A 136 -2.92 14.72 -6.69
C ALA A 136 -2.18 16.05 -6.90
N THR A 137 -1.10 16.03 -7.70
CA THR A 137 -0.28 17.22 -7.97
C THR A 137 -0.87 18.12 -9.05
N SER A 138 -1.63 17.57 -10.01
CA SER A 138 -2.26 18.33 -11.10
C SER A 138 -3.34 19.32 -10.64
N LEU A 139 -4.01 19.02 -9.51
CA LEU A 139 -5.12 19.83 -9.00
C LEU A 139 -4.60 21.03 -8.23
N LYS A 140 -5.17 22.23 -8.40
CA LYS A 140 -4.77 23.41 -7.62
C LYS A 140 -5.02 23.23 -6.11
N GLY A 141 -6.19 22.71 -5.73
CA GLY A 141 -6.55 22.45 -4.34
C GLY A 141 -7.78 21.54 -4.20
N PHE A 142 -7.82 20.79 -3.09
CA PHE A 142 -8.97 19.99 -2.64
C PHE A 142 -8.81 19.67 -1.15
N HIS A 143 -9.90 19.29 -0.48
CA HIS A 143 -9.86 18.86 0.91
C HIS A 143 -9.05 17.57 1.03
N GLY A 144 -7.95 17.61 1.78
CA GLY A 144 -7.01 16.49 1.91
C GLY A 144 -5.72 16.65 1.10
N LYS A 145 -5.61 17.65 0.21
CA LYS A 145 -4.40 17.84 -0.62
C LYS A 145 -3.11 17.95 0.20
N ARG A 146 -3.13 18.70 1.31
CA ARG A 146 -1.95 18.83 2.19
C ARG A 146 -1.45 17.46 2.67
N LYS A 147 -2.38 16.58 3.05
CA LYS A 147 -2.05 15.22 3.50
C LYS A 147 -1.52 14.36 2.37
N CYS A 148 -2.06 14.49 1.15
CA CYS A 148 -1.47 13.84 -0.03
C CYS A 148 0.00 14.26 -0.21
N MET A 149 0.28 15.57 -0.20
CA MET A 149 1.64 16.09 -0.39
C MET A 149 2.59 15.67 0.74
N GLU A 150 2.08 15.57 1.98
CA GLU A 150 2.84 15.07 3.14
C GLU A 150 3.20 13.58 2.98
N VAL A 151 2.30 12.77 2.42
CA VAL A 151 2.45 11.32 2.30
C VAL A 151 3.30 10.90 1.10
N ILE A 152 3.21 11.61 -0.03
CA ILE A 152 3.87 11.26 -1.30
C ILE A 152 5.36 10.86 -1.14
N PRO A 153 6.20 11.60 -0.38
CA PRO A 153 7.60 11.23 -0.19
C PRO A 153 7.83 9.82 0.36
N PHE A 154 6.88 9.30 1.13
CA PHE A 154 6.95 8.01 1.82
C PHE A 154 6.31 6.84 1.05
N LEU A 155 5.70 7.11 -0.11
CA LEU A 155 5.02 6.08 -0.90
C LEU A 155 6.01 5.17 -1.63
N ILE A 156 5.90 3.86 -1.42
CA ILE A 156 6.61 2.85 -2.21
C ILE A 156 5.62 1.95 -2.95
N GLU A 157 6.06 1.36 -4.05
CA GLU A 157 5.29 0.42 -4.85
C GLU A 157 5.86 -1.00 -4.75
N ASN A 158 5.15 -1.96 -5.35
CA ASN A 158 5.54 -3.36 -5.39
C ASN A 158 5.61 -4.03 -4.01
N THR A 159 4.85 -3.57 -3.02
CA THR A 159 4.67 -4.29 -1.75
C THR A 159 3.70 -5.46 -1.93
N ASP A 160 3.83 -6.48 -1.08
CA ASP A 160 2.91 -7.62 -0.97
C ASP A 160 2.00 -7.53 0.26
N SER A 161 2.32 -6.65 1.21
CA SER A 161 1.50 -6.37 2.38
C SER A 161 1.51 -4.88 2.79
N PRO A 162 0.48 -4.43 3.54
CA PRO A 162 0.49 -3.12 4.20
C PRO A 162 1.69 -2.92 5.14
N ARG A 163 2.17 -3.99 5.79
CA ARG A 163 3.25 -3.90 6.78
C ARG A 163 4.59 -3.56 6.14
N GLU A 164 4.85 -4.04 4.92
CA GLU A 164 6.02 -3.63 4.13
C GLU A 164 5.99 -2.14 3.82
N ALA A 165 4.82 -1.59 3.47
CA ALA A 165 4.68 -0.15 3.22
C ALA A 165 4.90 0.68 4.49
N MET A 166 4.38 0.22 5.64
CA MET A 166 4.61 0.85 6.94
C MET A 166 6.08 0.80 7.34
N LEU A 167 6.77 -0.32 7.09
CA LEU A 167 8.20 -0.45 7.34
C LEU A 167 9.02 0.50 6.46
N ALA A 168 8.70 0.59 5.17
CA ALA A 168 9.36 1.51 4.27
C ALA A 168 9.12 2.98 4.65
N GLU A 169 7.89 3.35 5.00
CA GLU A 169 7.57 4.67 5.56
C GLU A 169 8.43 4.95 6.79
N PHE A 170 8.48 4.01 7.74
CA PHE A 170 9.26 4.16 8.97
C PHE A 170 10.73 4.43 8.67
N LEU A 171 11.35 3.65 7.78
CA LEU A 171 12.76 3.82 7.40
C LEU A 171 13.02 5.17 6.74
N ILE A 172 12.16 5.60 5.81
CA ILE A 172 12.29 6.89 5.13
C ILE A 172 12.15 8.04 6.13
N ARG A 173 11.17 7.98 7.05
CA ARG A 173 10.95 9.01 8.08
C ARG A 173 12.15 9.18 9.03
N HIS A 174 12.91 8.12 9.26
CA HIS A 174 14.09 8.14 10.12
C HIS A 174 15.40 8.41 9.35
N GLY A 175 15.33 8.76 8.07
CA GLY A 175 16.49 9.25 7.31
C GLY A 175 17.36 8.16 6.68
N PHE A 176 16.90 6.90 6.63
CA PHE A 176 17.67 5.80 6.03
C PHE A 176 17.61 5.73 4.50
N GLY A 177 17.03 6.75 3.85
CA GLY A 177 16.84 6.79 2.41
C GLY A 177 15.63 5.97 1.96
N ARG A 178 15.53 5.73 0.65
CA ARG A 178 14.38 5.07 0.03
C ARG A 178 14.66 3.58 -0.21
N PRO A 179 13.99 2.66 0.48
CA PRO A 179 14.17 1.24 0.27
C PRO A 179 13.41 0.75 -0.98
N VAL A 180 13.76 -0.46 -1.42
CA VAL A 180 13.10 -1.20 -2.51
C VAL A 180 12.32 -2.36 -1.90
N ALA A 181 11.02 -2.41 -2.16
CA ALA A 181 10.18 -3.53 -1.74
C ALA A 181 10.24 -4.71 -2.72
N ASN A 182 10.08 -5.92 -2.19
CA ASN A 182 10.11 -7.18 -2.93
C ASN A 182 11.29 -7.27 -3.91
N PHE A 183 12.49 -6.94 -3.45
CA PHE A 183 13.68 -6.99 -4.29
C PHE A 183 14.00 -8.43 -4.69
N ARG A 184 14.09 -8.67 -6.00
CA ARG A 184 14.32 -10.00 -6.57
C ARG A 184 15.79 -10.38 -6.46
N VAL A 185 16.09 -11.43 -5.72
CA VAL A 185 17.45 -12.00 -5.62
C VAL A 185 17.48 -13.36 -6.33
N GLN A 186 18.42 -13.50 -7.26
CA GLN A 186 18.72 -14.79 -7.87
C GLN A 186 19.64 -15.58 -6.94
N LEU A 187 19.15 -16.72 -6.45
CA LEU A 187 19.92 -17.71 -5.70
C LEU A 187 20.24 -18.91 -6.61
N GLU A 188 21.03 -19.86 -6.10
CA GLU A 188 21.33 -21.11 -6.81
C GLU A 188 20.06 -21.94 -6.95
N GLY A 189 19.61 -22.15 -8.20
CA GLY A 189 18.42 -22.96 -8.51
C GLY A 189 17.08 -22.34 -8.13
N ARG A 190 17.02 -21.13 -7.54
CA ARG A 190 15.76 -20.47 -7.14
C ARG A 190 15.84 -18.95 -7.11
N VAL A 191 14.68 -18.32 -7.03
CA VAL A 191 14.51 -16.87 -6.84
C VAL A 191 13.85 -16.65 -5.50
N CYS A 192 14.36 -15.69 -4.72
CA CYS A 192 13.63 -15.16 -3.57
C CYS A 192 13.36 -13.66 -3.74
N TYR A 193 12.41 -13.17 -2.94
CA TYR A 193 12.06 -11.76 -2.85
C TYR A 193 12.31 -11.32 -1.42
N LEU A 194 12.89 -10.13 -1.26
CA LEU A 194 13.16 -9.50 0.02
C LEU A 194 12.10 -8.43 0.27
N ASP A 195 11.39 -8.52 1.39
CA ASP A 195 10.22 -7.68 1.69
C ASP A 195 10.50 -6.17 1.51
N VAL A 196 11.51 -5.65 2.22
CA VAL A 196 12.00 -4.26 2.12
C VAL A 196 13.52 -4.28 2.16
N SER A 197 14.22 -3.57 1.27
CA SER A 197 15.67 -3.71 1.15
C SER A 197 16.40 -2.45 0.69
N TYR A 198 17.70 -2.39 0.98
CA TYR A 198 18.67 -1.49 0.37
C TYR A 198 19.66 -2.32 -0.45
N PRO A 199 19.41 -2.54 -1.76
CA PRO A 199 20.22 -3.45 -2.57
C PRO A 199 21.70 -3.06 -2.66
N ASP A 200 21.99 -1.77 -2.73
CA ASP A 200 23.37 -1.26 -2.82
C ASP A 200 24.19 -1.53 -1.56
N LEU A 201 23.52 -1.62 -0.41
CA LEU A 201 24.12 -1.98 0.88
C LEU A 201 23.94 -3.46 1.22
N LYS A 202 23.19 -4.22 0.40
CA LYS A 202 22.77 -5.59 0.69
C LYS A 202 22.14 -5.74 2.08
N ILE A 203 21.30 -4.79 2.47
CA ILE A 203 20.50 -4.88 3.71
C ILE A 203 19.08 -5.25 3.32
N ALA A 204 18.48 -6.19 4.02
CA ALA A 204 17.08 -6.53 3.87
C ALA A 204 16.38 -6.56 5.22
N PHE A 205 15.11 -6.24 5.21
CA PHE A 205 14.22 -6.34 6.34
C PHE A 205 13.14 -7.35 5.99
N GLU A 206 12.90 -8.32 6.87
CA GLU A 206 11.90 -9.36 6.68
C GLU A 206 10.88 -9.29 7.82
N TYR A 207 9.62 -9.01 7.48
CA TYR A 207 8.60 -8.87 8.50
C TYR A 207 8.16 -10.25 9.01
N GLN A 208 8.29 -10.48 10.32
CA GLN A 208 7.89 -11.72 10.97
C GLN A 208 6.47 -11.59 11.52
N GLY A 209 5.51 -12.23 10.83
CA GLY A 209 4.16 -12.42 11.35
C GLY A 209 4.13 -13.38 12.53
N ALA A 210 2.95 -13.55 13.16
CA ALA A 210 2.74 -14.61 14.14
C ALA A 210 3.06 -15.96 13.47
N TYR A 211 4.18 -16.56 13.89
CA TYR A 211 4.71 -17.78 13.29
C TYR A 211 3.71 -18.93 13.45
N HIS A 212 3.46 -19.66 12.35
CA HIS A 212 3.01 -21.03 12.45
C HIS A 212 4.25 -21.92 12.55
N ALA A 213 4.32 -22.73 13.61
CA ALA A 213 5.45 -23.60 13.96
C ALA A 213 5.53 -24.84 13.04
N ASP A 214 5.66 -24.64 11.73
CA ASP A 214 5.98 -25.71 10.78
C ASP A 214 7.50 -25.86 10.66
N VAL A 215 8.02 -27.03 11.05
CA VAL A 215 9.44 -27.36 11.00
C VAL A 215 9.99 -27.32 9.58
N GLU A 216 9.21 -27.71 8.58
CA GLU A 216 9.66 -27.69 7.18
C GLU A 216 9.76 -26.26 6.64
N GLN A 217 8.86 -25.36 7.06
CA GLN A 217 8.96 -23.95 6.75
C GLN A 217 10.20 -23.32 7.40
N MET A 218 10.46 -23.60 8.68
CA MET A 218 11.66 -23.12 9.38
C MET A 218 12.96 -23.56 8.69
N ARG A 219 13.06 -24.82 8.27
CA ARG A 219 14.22 -25.33 7.52
C ARG A 219 14.43 -24.57 6.21
N ARG A 220 13.35 -24.34 5.45
CA ARG A 220 13.41 -23.59 4.17
C ARG A 220 13.84 -22.15 4.38
N ASP A 221 13.34 -21.50 5.43
CA ASP A 221 13.68 -20.11 5.75
C ASP A 221 15.13 -19.96 6.23
N MET A 222 15.63 -20.89 7.05
CA MET A 222 17.05 -20.94 7.41
C MET A 222 17.95 -21.17 6.21
N ALA A 223 17.59 -22.07 5.30
CA ALA A 223 18.35 -22.28 4.07
C ALA A 223 18.37 -21.02 3.19
N LYS A 224 17.23 -20.32 3.06
CA LYS A 224 17.13 -19.02 2.36
C LYS A 224 18.07 -17.99 3.00
N HIS A 225 18.06 -17.90 4.33
CA HIS A 225 18.91 -16.98 5.07
C HIS A 225 20.40 -17.26 4.84
N ASN A 226 20.83 -18.53 4.91
CA ASN A 226 22.22 -18.91 4.66
C ASN A 226 22.69 -18.58 3.23
N ASP A 227 21.83 -18.78 2.22
CA ASP A 227 22.17 -18.43 0.84
C ASP A 227 22.31 -16.91 0.64
N LEU A 228 21.46 -16.13 1.30
CA LEU A 228 21.54 -14.67 1.31
C LEU A 228 22.80 -14.19 2.02
N LEU A 229 23.12 -14.78 3.18
CA LEU A 229 24.34 -14.49 3.93
C LEU A 229 25.60 -14.76 3.12
N LYS A 230 25.69 -15.91 2.42
CA LYS A 230 26.80 -16.22 1.49
C LYS A 230 26.98 -15.16 0.40
N ARG A 231 25.90 -14.49 0.01
CA ARG A 231 25.90 -13.41 -0.99
C ARG A 231 26.15 -12.02 -0.39
N GLY A 232 26.42 -11.95 0.91
CA GLY A 232 26.74 -10.74 1.65
C GLY A 232 25.52 -9.93 2.07
N TRP A 233 24.32 -10.52 2.07
CA TRP A 233 23.14 -9.85 2.60
C TRP A 233 23.11 -9.89 4.12
N GLN A 234 22.75 -8.76 4.74
CA GLN A 234 22.35 -8.68 6.14
C GLN A 234 20.84 -8.62 6.22
N ILE A 235 20.26 -9.57 6.95
CA ILE A 235 18.80 -9.69 7.11
C ILE A 235 18.43 -9.27 8.53
N ILE A 236 17.60 -8.25 8.65
CA ILE A 236 17.06 -7.76 9.91
C ILE A 236 15.59 -8.20 9.99
N TYR A 237 15.25 -8.97 11.01
CA TYR A 237 13.88 -9.40 11.24
C TYR A 237 13.10 -8.32 11.98
N VAL A 238 11.88 -8.03 11.50
CA VAL A 238 11.05 -6.96 12.04
C VAL A 238 9.74 -7.52 12.57
N THR A 239 9.34 -7.11 13.77
CA THR A 239 8.10 -7.46 14.45
C THR A 239 7.25 -6.21 14.72
N LEU A 240 6.03 -6.38 15.24
CA LEU A 240 5.21 -5.24 15.68
C LEU A 240 5.84 -4.49 16.86
N GLU A 241 6.64 -5.16 17.68
CA GLU A 241 7.22 -4.56 18.88
C GLU A 241 8.31 -3.54 18.52
N ASP A 242 9.04 -3.80 17.43
CA ASP A 242 10.06 -2.88 16.90
C ASP A 242 9.47 -1.52 16.48
N PHE A 243 8.20 -1.47 16.07
CA PHE A 243 7.51 -0.21 15.79
C PHE A 243 7.07 0.52 17.07
N ARG A 244 6.78 -0.21 18.15
CA ARG A 244 6.31 0.38 19.42
C ARG A 244 7.46 0.95 20.23
N ASN A 245 8.61 0.28 20.21
CA ASN A 245 9.81 0.64 20.96
C ASN A 245 11.02 0.78 20.01
N PRO A 246 11.03 1.83 19.17
CA PRO A 246 11.92 1.87 18.01
C PRO A 246 13.39 2.13 18.33
N ALA A 247 13.75 2.57 19.54
CA ALA A 247 15.11 2.98 19.86
C ALA A 247 16.15 1.87 19.58
N GLN A 248 15.87 0.65 20.04
CA GLN A 248 16.75 -0.49 19.79
C GLN A 248 16.78 -0.89 18.31
N PHE A 249 15.62 -0.85 17.65
CA PHE A 249 15.53 -1.18 16.23
C PHE A 249 16.30 -0.19 15.35
N LEU A 250 16.19 1.11 15.63
CA LEU A 250 16.92 2.17 14.95
C LEU A 250 18.44 2.04 15.15
N ASP A 251 18.89 1.71 16.35
CA ASP A 251 20.31 1.44 16.64
C ASP A 251 20.84 0.27 15.81
N ILE A 252 20.10 -0.86 15.77
CA ILE A 252 20.44 -2.02 14.93
C ILE A 252 20.55 -1.62 13.45
N ILE A 253 19.60 -0.83 12.95
CA ILE A 253 19.63 -0.35 11.56
C ILE A 253 20.88 0.49 11.32
N GLN A 254 21.14 1.48 12.18
CA GLN A 254 22.25 2.42 12.04
C GLN A 254 23.59 1.67 12.01
N VAL A 255 23.83 0.79 12.97
CA VAL A 255 25.05 -0.02 13.05
C VAL A 255 25.20 -0.90 11.81
N THR A 256 24.12 -1.53 11.34
CA THR A 256 24.17 -2.40 10.15
C THR A 256 24.48 -1.59 8.89
N VAL A 257 23.90 -0.40 8.75
CA VAL A 257 24.15 0.52 7.62
C VAL A 257 25.62 0.94 7.59
N GLU A 258 26.18 1.36 8.73
CA GLU A 258 27.59 1.74 8.84
C GLU A 258 28.54 0.59 8.48
N GLN A 259 28.27 -0.61 9.01
CA GLN A 259 29.06 -1.81 8.70
C GLN A 259 29.02 -2.16 7.21
N GLN A 260 27.83 -2.13 6.58
CA GLN A 260 27.71 -2.42 5.15
C GLN A 260 28.36 -1.34 4.28
N HIS A 261 28.24 -0.07 4.64
CA HIS A 261 28.97 1.01 3.95
C HIS A 261 30.47 0.77 3.96
N HIS A 262 31.03 0.41 5.11
CA HIS A 262 32.46 0.12 5.23
C HIS A 262 32.87 -1.08 4.36
N LEU A 263 32.13 -2.20 4.44
CA LEU A 263 32.41 -3.41 3.65
C LEU A 263 32.28 -3.17 2.14
N MET A 264 31.27 -2.42 1.70
CA MET A 264 31.10 -2.08 0.28
C MET A 264 32.15 -1.07 -0.22
N GLY A 265 32.60 -0.16 0.65
CA GLY A 265 33.70 0.76 0.37
C GLY A 265 35.03 0.02 0.15
N LEU A 266 35.37 -0.93 1.01
CA LEU A 266 36.58 -1.75 0.87
C LEU A 266 36.59 -2.54 -0.46
N LYS A 267 35.45 -3.09 -0.87
CA LYS A 267 35.33 -3.81 -2.16
C LYS A 267 35.53 -2.93 -3.40
N LYS A 268 35.30 -1.62 -3.30
CA LYS A 268 35.58 -0.68 -4.41
C LYS A 268 37.06 -0.34 -4.53
N VAL A 269 37.81 -0.39 -3.42
CA VAL A 269 39.25 -0.06 -3.37
C VAL A 269 40.12 -1.25 -3.77
N VAL A 270 39.68 -2.48 -3.51
CA VAL A 270 40.34 -3.70 -3.98
C VAL A 270 39.89 -3.99 -5.42
N ARG A 271 40.47 -3.27 -6.39
CA ARG A 271 40.42 -3.59 -7.83
C ARG A 271 41.82 -3.63 -8.40
#